data_AF-A0A3F2S3H9-F1
#
_entry.id   AF-A0A3F2S3H9-F1
#
_cell.length_a   1.000
_cell.length_b   1.000
_cell.length_c   1.000
_cell.angle_alpha   90.00
_cell.angle_beta   90.00
_cell.angle_gamma   90.00
#
_symmetry.space_group_name_H-M   'P 1'
#
loop_
_entity.id
_entity.type
_entity.pdbx_description
1 polymer ?
#
loop_
_entity_poly.entity_id
_entity_poly.type
_entity_poly.pdbx_seq_one_letter_code
_entity_poly.pdbx_strand_id
1 'polypeptide(L)' 'MSQQESQAPVAFVHVRSIGRIDDERNPITVVALTETVAEQLNVPPARVNIYLEDISAKNWANSGKIVG' A
#
# COMPACT_ATOMS: atom_id res chain seq x y z
N MET A 1 -23.09 8.23 3.18
CA MET A 1 -22.46 7.30 4.13
C MET A 1 -23.37 7.17 5.33
N SER A 2 -23.79 5.95 5.66
CA SER A 2 -24.54 5.72 6.90
C SER A 2 -23.63 5.92 8.12
N GLN A 3 -24.20 6.23 9.28
CA GLN A 3 -23.42 6.35 10.53
C GLN A 3 -22.65 5.07 10.87
N GLN A 4 -23.13 3.91 10.43
CA GLN A 4 -22.53 2.61 10.66
C GLN A 4 -21.30 2.38 9.75
N GLU A 5 -21.30 2.91 8.52
CA GLU A 5 -20.14 2.91 7.63
C GLU A 5 -18.98 3.76 8.15
N SER A 6 -19.27 4.85 8.89
CA SER A 6 -18.21 5.70 9.45
C SER A 6 -17.47 5.04 10.62
N GLN A 7 -18.13 4.13 11.35
CA GLN A 7 -17.57 3.39 12.48
C GLN A 7 -16.86 2.09 12.07
N ALA A 8 -17.01 1.64 10.82
CA ALA A 8 -16.32 0.45 10.35
C ALA A 8 -14.78 0.65 10.37
N PRO A 9 -14.00 -0.40 10.66
CA PRO A 9 -12.53 -0.35 10.59
C PRO A 9 -12.02 0.21 9.26
N VAL A 10 -10.84 0.82 9.28
CA VAL A 10 -10.19 1.44 8.11
C VAL A 10 -8.70 1.14 8.17
N ALA A 11 -8.09 0.90 7.01
CA ALA A 11 -6.65 0.67 6.89
C ALA A 11 -6.04 1.71 5.95
N PHE A 12 -4.87 2.22 6.35
CA PHE A 12 -4.00 3.06 5.52
C PHE A 12 -2.66 2.34 5.36
N VAL A 13 -2.34 1.99 4.13
CA VAL A 13 -1.14 1.23 3.78
C VAL A 13 -0.24 2.13 2.97
N HIS A 14 1.03 2.18 3.33
CA HIS A 14 2.06 2.87 2.56
C HIS A 14 3.05 1.85 2.01
N VAL A 15 3.14 1.75 0.69
CA VAL A 15 4.11 0.90 0.00
C VAL A 15 5.18 1.79 -0.60
N ARG A 16 6.43 1.53 -0.20
CA ARG A 16 7.61 2.22 -0.73
C ARG A 16 8.48 1.18 -1.43
N SER A 17 8.82 1.44 -2.68
CA SER A 17 9.63 0.52 -3.48
C SER A 17 10.63 1.30 -4.34
N ILE A 18 11.83 0.74 -4.53
CA ILE A 18 12.80 1.27 -5.49
C ILE A 18 12.39 0.74 -6.87
N GLY A 19 11.79 1.60 -7.69
CA GLY A 19 11.13 1.20 -8.93
C GLY A 19 9.93 0.28 -8.68
N ARG A 20 9.43 -0.34 -9.75
CA ARG A 20 8.27 -1.27 -9.75
C ARG A 20 6.91 -0.63 -9.41
N ILE A 21 6.88 0.68 -9.19
CA ILE A 21 5.66 1.48 -9.12
C ILE A 21 5.46 2.15 -10.48
N ASP A 22 4.47 1.68 -11.24
CA ASP A 22 4.14 2.17 -12.58
C ASP A 22 2.73 1.75 -13.01
N ASP A 23 2.24 2.35 -14.09
CA ASP A 23 0.86 2.20 -14.57
C ASP A 23 0.49 0.74 -14.89
N GLU A 24 1.45 -0.10 -15.25
CA GLU A 24 1.21 -1.52 -15.56
C GLU A 24 1.07 -2.37 -14.29
N ARG A 25 1.93 -2.14 -13.29
CA ARG A 25 2.02 -2.99 -12.09
C ARG A 25 1.16 -2.51 -10.92
N ASN A 26 0.89 -1.20 -10.85
CA ASN A 26 0.15 -0.61 -9.74
C ASN A 26 -1.26 -1.21 -9.57
N PRO A 27 -2.08 -1.41 -10.62
CA PRO A 27 -3.42 -1.99 -10.46
C PRO A 27 -3.38 -3.40 -9.86
N ILE A 28 -2.46 -4.25 -10.32
CA ILE A 28 -2.29 -5.62 -9.82
C ILE A 28 -1.89 -5.61 -8.34
N THR A 29 -0.95 -4.74 -7.99
CA THR A 29 -0.44 -4.60 -6.62
C THR A 29 -1.53 -4.13 -5.66
N VAL A 30 -2.31 -3.12 -6.06
CA VAL A 30 -3.40 -2.56 -5.22
C VAL A 30 -4.51 -3.58 -5.00
N VAL A 31 -4.87 -4.37 -6.01
CA VAL A 31 -5.88 -5.44 -5.86
C VAL A 31 -5.40 -6.48 -4.84
N ALA A 32 -4.21 -7.04 -5.03
CA ALA A 32 -3.68 -8.08 -4.16
C ALA A 32 -3.50 -7.60 -2.70
N LEU A 33 -3.03 -6.36 -2.51
CA LEU A 33 -2.90 -5.78 -1.17
C LEU A 33 -4.25 -5.49 -0.52
N THR A 34 -5.23 -5.03 -1.29
CA THR A 34 -6.58 -4.76 -0.77
C THR A 34 -7.22 -6.04 -0.27
N GLU A 35 -7.16 -7.12 -1.06
CA GLU A 35 -7.66 -8.45 -0.67
C GLU A 35 -6.97 -8.95 0.59
N THR A 36 -5.64 -8.92 0.61
CA THR A 36 -4.84 -9.40 1.75
C THR A 36 -5.15 -8.60 3.02
N VAL A 37 -5.18 -7.26 2.94
CA VAL A 37 -5.41 -6.40 4.11
C VAL A 37 -6.84 -6.54 4.62
N ALA A 38 -7.82 -6.61 3.72
CA ALA A 38 -9.22 -6.80 4.09
C ALA A 38 -9.42 -8.12 4.83
N GLU A 39 -8.85 -9.21 4.31
CA GLU A 39 -8.93 -10.54 4.93
C GLU A 39 -8.21 -10.59 6.28
N GLN A 40 -6.93 -10.20 6.32
CA GLN A 40 -6.08 -10.38 7.49
C GLN A 40 -6.46 -9.45 8.66
N LEU A 41 -7.00 -8.26 8.36
CA LEU A 41 -7.37 -7.28 9.38
C LEU A 41 -8.89 -7.18 9.61
N ASN A 42 -9.70 -7.97 8.88
CA ASN A 42 -11.16 -7.90 8.90
C ASN A 42 -11.68 -6.48 8.68
N VAL A 43 -11.12 -5.78 7.68
CA VAL A 43 -11.49 -4.43 7.27
C VAL A 43 -12.30 -4.52 5.97
N PRO A 44 -13.39 -3.75 5.79
CA PRO A 44 -14.08 -3.72 4.50
C PRO A 44 -13.12 -3.30 3.36
N PRO A 45 -13.07 -4.02 2.23
CA PRO A 45 -12.15 -3.70 1.12
C PRO A 45 -12.22 -2.24 0.65
N ALA A 46 -13.43 -1.66 0.61
CA ALA A 46 -13.66 -0.26 0.25
C ALA A 46 -13.06 0.76 1.24
N ARG A 47 -12.55 0.32 2.40
CA ARG A 47 -11.91 1.13 3.44
C ARG A 47 -10.42 0.81 3.58
N VAL A 48 -9.83 0.14 2.59
CA VAL A 48 -8.38 -0.01 2.46
C VAL A 48 -7.89 1.09 1.52
N ASN A 49 -7.02 1.95 2.04
CA ASN A 49 -6.41 3.04 1.28
C ASN A 49 -4.92 2.75 1.12
N ILE A 50 -4.42 2.80 -0.11
CA ILE A 50 -3.03 2.45 -0.42
C ILE A 50 -2.36 3.66 -1.08
N TYR A 51 -1.25 4.11 -0.49
CA TYR A 51 -0.35 5.07 -1.10
C TYR A 51 0.88 4.33 -1.63
N LEU A 52 1.17 4.49 -2.92
CA LEU A 52 2.33 3.94 -3.60
C LEU A 52 3.37 5.04 -3.81
N GLU A 53 4.57 4.86 -3.27
CA GLU A 53 5.69 5.79 -3.42
C GLU A 53 6.85 5.08 -4.13
N ASP A 54 7.17 5.53 -5.34
CA ASP A 54 8.44 5.17 -6.00
C ASP A 54 9.57 5.97 -5.36
N ILE A 55 10.54 5.27 -4.78
CA ILE A 55 11.66 5.90 -4.08
C ILE A 55 12.97 5.73 -4.86
N SER A 56 13.78 6.78 -4.86
CA SER A 56 15.11 6.73 -5.46
C SER A 56 16.03 5.79 -4.68
N ALA A 57 16.74 4.90 -5.40
CA ALA A 57 17.77 4.03 -4.82
C ALA A 57 18.87 4.82 -4.09
N LYS A 58 19.13 6.05 -4.50
CA LYS A 58 20.13 6.95 -3.89
C LYS A 58 19.74 7.43 -2.49
N ASN A 59 18.46 7.32 -2.15
CA ASN A 59 17.90 7.74 -0.86
C ASN A 59 17.65 6.53 0.06
N TRP A 60 18.10 5.33 -0.32
CA TRP A 60 17.87 4.12 0.45
C TRP A 60 19.18 3.45 0.82
N ALA A 61 19.39 3.23 2.12
CA ALA A 61 20.56 2.55 2.66
C ALA A 61 20.18 1.16 3.17
N ASN A 62 21.01 0.16 2.88
CA ASN A 62 20.93 -1.16 3.46
C ASN A 62 22.34 -1.65 3.79
N SER A 63 22.53 -2.25 4.97
CA SER A 63 23.80 -2.87 5.38
C SER A 63 24.99 -1.90 5.27
N GLY A 64 24.76 -0.63 5.64
CA GLY A 64 25.78 0.42 5.64
C GLY A 64 26.14 0.99 4.25
N LYS A 65 25.38 0.67 3.20
CA LYS A 65 25.61 1.16 1.83
C LYS A 65 24.34 1.70 1.21
N ILE A 66 24.46 2.74 0.38
CA ILE A 66 23.38 3.17 -0.51
C ILE A 66 23.20 2.12 -1.61
N VAL A 67 21.95 1.86 -1.97
CA VAL A 67 21.60 0.81 -2.94
C VAL A 67 21.95 1.21 -4.38
N GLY A 68 21.93 2.50 -4.72
CA GLY A 68 22.22 3.02 -6.07
C GLY A 68 23.22 4.16 -6.15
#